data_AF-A0A7M4A479-F1
#
_entry.id   AF-A0A7M4A479-F1
#
_cell.length_a   1.000
_cell.length_b   1.000
_cell.length_c   1.000
_cell.angle_alpha   90.00
_cell.angle_beta   90.00
_cell.angle_gamma   90.00
#
_symmetry.space_group_name_H-M   'P 1'
#
loop_
_entity.id
_entity.type
_entity.pdbx_description
1 polymer ?
#
loop_
_entity_poly.entity_id
_entity_poly.type
_entity_poly.pdbx_seq_one_letter_code
_entity_poly.pdbx_strand_id
1 'polypeptide(L)'
;MPVRRADPDSTGVDPYRRLSASQVITWKTCPRLWYYSYIPKLKSPLPPQILRGNAVEECVSRILRESPVYISSSDIDRITSPLNSDGSVAYDSDEGWIGPKLEVIPKENWPLNREQLFNWAVSRMEIHFDNCWNSAIIDWKSSPNRIGKSEDIDPDEGRQMIIAGINLHLDQVELCLESGGGPNFESWRRGEYRPEWPAPDGFPKKWNSLHPAAENHLSPMTWVEAWEVS
;
A
#
# COMPACT_ATOMS: atom_id res chain seq x y z
N MET A 1 -0.17 1.43 4.04
CA MET A 1 -0.94 0.22 4.42
C MET A 1 -1.32 0.32 5.90
N PRO A 2 -2.60 0.18 6.29
CA PRO A 2 -2.95 0.12 7.70
C PRO A 2 -2.49 -1.23 8.28
N VAL A 3 -1.38 -1.22 9.01
CA VAL A 3 -0.93 -2.37 9.79
C VAL A 3 -1.50 -2.21 11.19
N ARG A 4 -2.34 -3.15 11.64
CA ARG A 4 -2.80 -3.18 13.04
C ARG A 4 -1.56 -3.30 13.94
N ARG A 5 -1.47 -2.47 14.98
CA ARG A 5 -0.49 -2.70 16.05
C ARG A 5 -0.80 -4.08 16.64
N ALA A 6 0.14 -5.01 16.52
CA ALA A 6 -0.04 -6.38 17.02
C ALA A 6 -0.42 -6.32 18.51
N ASP A 7 -1.58 -6.89 18.85
CA ASP A 7 -2.04 -6.97 20.23
C ASP A 7 -1.02 -7.83 21.03
N PRO A 8 -0.28 -7.23 21.98
CA PRO A 8 0.73 -7.91 22.79
C PRO A 8 0.17 -9.13 23.53
N ASP A 9 -1.10 -9.05 23.95
CA ASP A 9 -1.73 -9.99 24.87
C ASP A 9 -2.42 -11.14 24.13
N SER A 10 -2.79 -10.95 22.86
CA SER A 10 -3.52 -11.94 22.06
C SER A 10 -2.72 -13.16 21.61
N THR A 11 -1.38 -13.09 21.56
CA THR A 11 -0.59 -14.11 20.84
C THR A 11 -0.10 -15.26 21.73
N GLY A 12 -0.29 -15.19 23.06
CA GLY A 12 0.26 -16.17 24.01
C GLY A 12 1.81 -16.26 24.01
N VAL A 13 2.47 -15.34 23.30
CA VAL A 13 3.93 -15.22 23.21
C VAL A 13 4.31 -13.98 23.99
N ASP A 14 5.20 -14.16 24.96
CA ASP A 14 5.76 -13.07 25.77
C ASP A 14 6.15 -11.88 24.85
N PRO A 15 5.54 -10.70 25.02
CA PRO A 15 5.75 -9.56 24.15
C PRO A 15 7.20 -9.09 24.12
N TYR A 16 7.99 -9.40 25.16
CA TYR A 16 9.42 -9.11 25.25
C TYR A 16 10.31 -10.18 24.59
N ARG A 17 9.74 -11.32 24.16
CA ARG A 17 10.44 -12.41 23.45
C ARG A 17 10.06 -12.53 21.97
N ARG A 18 9.32 -11.56 21.44
CA ARG A 18 8.93 -11.56 20.02
C ARG A 18 10.16 -11.33 19.14
N LEU A 19 10.49 -12.33 18.33
CA LEU A 19 11.45 -12.20 17.24
C LEU A 19 10.70 -11.80 15.97
N SER A 20 11.04 -10.66 15.37
CA SER A 20 10.52 -10.31 14.05
C SER A 20 11.06 -11.25 12.96
N ALA A 21 10.39 -11.36 11.83
CA ALA A 21 10.87 -12.15 10.70
C ALA A 21 12.32 -11.75 10.30
N SER A 22 12.61 -10.44 10.27
CA SER A 22 13.95 -9.91 10.01
C SER A 22 14.97 -10.32 11.07
N GLN A 23 14.58 -10.41 12.35
CA GLN A 23 15.44 -10.93 13.42
C GLN A 23 15.77 -12.41 13.20
N VAL A 24 14.78 -13.23 12.83
CA VAL A 24 14.98 -14.66 12.54
C VAL A 24 15.91 -14.84 11.34
N ILE A 25 15.72 -14.06 10.28
CA ILE A 25 16.60 -14.08 9.10
C ILE A 25 18.03 -13.69 9.52
N THR A 26 18.19 -12.60 10.28
CA THR A 26 19.50 -12.15 10.76
C THR A 26 20.19 -13.21 11.63
N TRP A 27 19.45 -13.88 12.51
CA TRP A 27 19.98 -14.99 13.32
C TRP A 27 20.43 -16.15 12.45
N LYS A 28 19.62 -16.58 11.49
CA LYS A 28 19.96 -17.69 10.57
C LYS A 28 21.17 -17.36 9.70
N THR A 29 21.33 -16.11 9.26
CA THR A 29 22.45 -15.68 8.43
C THR A 29 23.73 -15.46 9.24
N CYS A 30 23.63 -14.77 10.38
CA CYS A 30 24.77 -14.47 11.23
C CYS A 30 24.34 -14.24 12.69
N PRO A 31 24.42 -15.27 13.56
CA PRO A 31 24.05 -15.16 14.98
C PRO A 31 24.81 -14.08 15.73
N ARG A 32 26.08 -13.83 15.36
CA ARG A 32 26.91 -12.79 15.97
C ARG A 32 26.42 -11.38 15.64
N LEU A 33 26.02 -11.14 14.39
CA LEU A 33 25.41 -9.87 13.99
C LEU A 33 24.09 -9.66 14.73
N TRP A 34 23.24 -10.70 14.78
CA TRP A 34 22.01 -10.66 15.55
C TRP A 34 22.27 -10.29 17.02
N TYR A 35 23.25 -10.93 17.66
CA TYR A 35 23.61 -10.61 19.04
C TYR A 35 23.94 -9.13 19.18
N TYR A 36 24.83 -8.57 18.35
CA TYR A 36 25.21 -7.16 18.44
C TYR A 36 24.09 -6.17 18.12
N SER A 37 23.21 -6.49 17.17
CA SER A 37 22.12 -5.61 16.77
C SER A 37 20.97 -5.60 17.78
N TYR A 38 20.67 -6.73 18.44
CA TYR A 38 19.46 -6.87 19.25
C TYR A 38 19.72 -6.95 20.76
N ILE A 39 20.91 -7.40 21.21
CA ILE A 39 21.26 -7.47 22.65
C ILE A 39 21.88 -6.16 23.16
N PRO A 40 23.06 -5.69 22.70
CA PRO A 40 23.62 -4.39 23.08
C PRO A 40 23.06 -3.23 22.23
N LYS A 41 22.18 -3.50 21.25
CA LYS A 41 21.51 -2.49 20.41
C LYS A 41 22.47 -1.62 19.60
N LEU A 42 23.57 -2.21 19.11
CA LEU A 42 24.50 -1.51 18.24
C LEU A 42 23.84 -1.30 16.89
N LYS A 43 23.56 -0.03 16.56
CA LYS A 43 22.98 0.35 15.28
C LYS A 43 24.04 0.36 14.20
N SER A 44 23.77 -0.33 13.11
CA SER A 44 24.61 -0.29 11.91
C SER A 44 24.49 1.05 11.19
N PRO A 45 25.51 1.42 10.37
CA PRO A 45 25.40 2.54 9.46
C PRO A 45 24.17 2.43 8.56
N LEU A 46 23.54 3.57 8.26
CA LEU A 46 22.35 3.65 7.41
C LEU A 46 22.73 4.23 6.04
N PRO A 47 22.94 3.38 5.02
CA PRO A 47 23.37 3.84 3.70
C PRO A 47 22.20 4.42 2.88
N PRO A 48 22.47 5.21 1.83
CA PRO A 48 21.43 5.90 1.07
C PRO A 48 20.51 4.95 0.28
N GLN A 49 20.90 3.69 0.03
CA GLN A 49 20.01 2.71 -0.63
C GLN A 49 18.71 2.44 0.14
N ILE A 50 18.69 2.66 1.45
CA ILE A 50 17.47 2.55 2.27
C ILE A 50 16.44 3.62 1.88
N LEU A 51 16.89 4.82 1.51
CA LEU A 51 16.01 5.90 1.04
C LEU A 51 15.25 5.47 -0.21
N ARG A 52 15.95 4.89 -1.20
CA ARG A 52 15.32 4.37 -2.42
C ARG A 52 14.25 3.34 -2.08
N GLY A 53 14.56 2.38 -1.20
CA GLY A 53 13.59 1.37 -0.75
C GLY A 53 12.34 1.99 -0.11
N ASN A 54 12.53 2.89 0.84
CA ASN A 54 11.43 3.56 1.54
C ASN A 54 10.57 4.41 0.59
N ALA A 55 11.19 5.20 -0.29
CA ALA A 55 10.48 6.04 -1.25
C ALA A 55 9.65 5.20 -2.24
N VAL A 56 10.21 4.10 -2.73
CA VAL A 56 9.52 3.17 -3.63
C VAL A 56 8.33 2.52 -2.92
N GLU A 57 8.52 2.00 -1.70
CA GLU A 57 7.44 1.37 -0.93
C GLU A 57 6.30 2.34 -0.64
N GLU A 58 6.63 3.58 -0.24
CA GLU A 58 5.64 4.62 0.03
C GLU A 58 4.85 4.96 -1.23
N CYS A 59 5.54 5.20 -2.36
CA CYS A 59 4.90 5.58 -3.61
C CYS A 59 3.99 4.47 -4.15
N VAL A 60 4.46 3.22 -4.22
CA VAL A 60 3.63 2.07 -4.61
C VAL A 60 2.44 1.94 -3.66
N SER A 61 2.65 2.03 -2.35
CA SER A 61 1.57 1.96 -1.37
C SER A 61 0.53 3.06 -1.53
N ARG A 62 0.88 4.25 -2.04
CA ARG A 62 -0.08 5.31 -2.32
C ARG A 62 -0.90 4.99 -3.57
N ILE A 63 -0.24 4.58 -4.65
CA ILE A 63 -0.90 4.22 -5.91
C ILE A 63 -1.90 3.07 -5.70
N LEU A 64 -1.51 2.01 -4.99
CA LEU A 64 -2.36 0.84 -4.73
C LEU A 64 -3.56 1.13 -3.81
N ARG A 65 -3.58 2.29 -3.14
CA ARG A 65 -4.71 2.74 -2.33
C ARG A 65 -5.71 3.57 -3.12
N GLU A 66 -5.28 4.09 -4.26
CA GLU A 66 -6.14 4.87 -5.12
C GLU A 66 -7.01 3.94 -5.95
N SER A 67 -8.17 4.44 -6.33
CA SER A 67 -9.10 3.73 -7.19
C SER A 67 -9.33 4.58 -8.45
N PRO A 68 -9.23 3.97 -9.64
CA PRO A 68 -9.50 4.67 -10.90
C PRO A 68 -10.96 5.10 -11.05
N VAL A 69 -11.87 4.65 -10.15
CA VAL A 69 -13.27 5.08 -10.12
C VAL A 69 -13.44 6.50 -9.58
N TYR A 70 -12.50 6.97 -8.75
CA TYR A 70 -12.59 8.27 -8.09
C TYR A 70 -11.47 9.24 -8.46
N ILE A 71 -10.33 8.69 -8.89
CA ILE A 71 -9.09 9.44 -9.05
C ILE A 71 -8.65 9.36 -10.50
N SER A 72 -8.73 10.49 -11.20
CA SER A 72 -8.20 10.62 -12.55
C SER A 72 -6.67 10.61 -12.52
N SER A 73 -6.06 10.35 -13.68
CA SER A 73 -4.59 10.30 -13.82
C SER A 73 -3.89 11.57 -13.33
N SER A 74 -4.53 12.74 -13.48
CA SER A 74 -3.97 14.06 -13.14
C SER A 74 -4.39 14.61 -11.77
N ASP A 75 -5.21 13.89 -11.01
CA ASP A 75 -5.68 14.40 -9.72
C ASP A 75 -4.53 14.51 -8.71
N ILE A 76 -4.63 15.48 -7.80
CA ILE A 76 -3.72 15.52 -6.65
C ILE A 76 -3.95 14.31 -5.72
N ASP A 77 -3.02 14.05 -4.80
CA ASP A 77 -3.23 13.04 -3.74
C ASP A 77 -4.44 13.43 -2.88
N ARG A 78 -5.46 12.56 -2.85
CA ARG A 78 -6.72 12.76 -2.11
C ARG A 78 -6.91 11.72 -1.00
N ILE A 79 -6.16 10.61 -1.01
CA ILE A 79 -6.42 9.49 -0.12
C ILE A 79 -5.69 9.69 1.21
N THR A 80 -6.44 10.09 2.23
CA THR A 80 -5.94 10.24 3.59
C THR A 80 -6.64 9.26 4.53
N SER A 81 -5.87 8.72 5.48
CA SER A 81 -6.42 7.86 6.54
C SER A 81 -6.82 8.71 7.74
N PRO A 82 -7.95 8.42 8.39
CA PRO A 82 -8.30 9.07 9.65
C PRO A 82 -7.29 8.71 10.73
N LEU A 83 -6.95 9.67 11.58
CA LEU A 83 -5.99 9.50 12.68
C LEU A 83 -6.67 9.72 14.04
N ASN A 84 -6.28 8.91 15.01
CA ASN A 84 -6.57 9.11 16.43
C ASN A 84 -5.75 10.27 16.99
N SER A 85 -6.06 10.70 18.22
CA SER A 85 -5.33 11.76 18.93
C SER A 85 -3.86 11.43 19.20
N ASP A 86 -3.48 10.15 19.24
CA ASP A 86 -2.09 9.68 19.38
C ASP A 86 -1.33 9.58 18.04
N GLY A 87 -1.97 9.97 16.93
CA GLY A 87 -1.42 9.87 15.57
C GLY A 87 -1.48 8.48 14.95
N SER A 88 -2.04 7.47 15.64
CA SER A 88 -2.30 6.16 15.03
C SER A 88 -3.48 6.23 14.06
N VAL A 89 -3.52 5.36 13.05
CA VAL A 89 -4.67 5.28 12.14
C VAL A 89 -5.91 4.83 12.93
N ALA A 90 -7.01 5.57 12.80
CA ALA A 90 -8.31 5.26 13.38
C ALA A 90 -8.99 4.12 12.60
N TYR A 91 -8.36 2.95 12.60
CA TYR A 91 -8.72 1.84 11.71
C TYR A 91 -10.12 1.28 11.95
N ASP A 92 -10.51 1.14 13.22
CA ASP A 92 -11.82 0.63 13.62
C ASP A 92 -12.91 1.73 13.64
N SER A 93 -12.57 2.95 13.24
CA SER A 93 -13.54 4.04 13.07
C SER A 93 -14.27 3.87 11.74
N ASP A 94 -15.60 4.00 11.78
CA ASP A 94 -16.43 4.09 10.58
C ASP A 94 -16.45 5.52 10.00
N GLU A 95 -15.89 6.49 10.75
CA GLU A 95 -15.85 7.91 10.39
C GLU A 95 -14.46 8.38 9.93
N GLY A 96 -14.43 9.47 9.15
CA GLY A 96 -13.20 10.15 8.75
C GLY A 96 -12.53 9.59 7.49
N TRP A 97 -12.91 8.40 7.05
CA TRP A 97 -12.50 7.82 5.76
C TRP A 97 -13.01 8.66 4.58
N ILE A 98 -12.15 8.89 3.59
CA ILE A 98 -12.44 9.78 2.46
C ILE A 98 -13.18 9.07 1.32
N GLY A 99 -13.01 7.75 1.15
CA GLY A 99 -13.58 6.97 0.04
C GLY A 99 -15.07 7.22 -0.19
N PRO A 100 -15.93 7.10 0.84
CA PRO A 100 -17.37 7.39 0.72
C PRO A 100 -17.74 8.81 0.30
N LYS A 101 -16.80 9.76 0.40
CA LYS A 101 -17.01 11.19 0.08
C LYS A 101 -16.46 11.56 -1.30
N LEU A 102 -15.75 10.65 -1.97
CA LEU A 102 -15.21 10.90 -3.29
C LEU A 102 -16.31 10.80 -4.35
N GLU A 103 -16.26 11.72 -5.30
CA GLU A 103 -17.15 11.70 -6.46
C GLU A 103 -16.66 10.69 -7.49
N VAL A 104 -17.59 9.91 -8.03
CA VAL A 104 -17.32 8.91 -9.06
C VAL A 104 -17.07 9.62 -10.38
N ILE A 105 -15.95 9.31 -11.04
CA ILE A 105 -15.68 9.82 -12.38
C ILE A 105 -16.57 9.10 -13.42
N PRO A 106 -16.93 9.75 -14.54
CA PRO A 106 -17.74 9.11 -15.58
C PRO A 106 -17.13 7.79 -16.07
N LYS A 107 -17.97 6.77 -16.26
CA LYS A 107 -17.53 5.40 -16.62
C LYS A 107 -16.73 5.35 -17.92
N GLU A 108 -16.96 6.30 -18.83
CA GLU A 108 -16.23 6.41 -20.10
C GLU A 108 -14.74 6.69 -19.90
N ASN A 109 -14.35 7.20 -18.72
CA ASN A 109 -12.97 7.49 -18.36
C ASN A 109 -12.31 6.35 -17.55
N TRP A 110 -13.02 5.28 -17.26
CA TRP A 110 -12.48 4.16 -16.49
C TRP A 110 -11.54 3.32 -17.36
N PRO A 111 -10.42 2.83 -16.82
CA PRO A 111 -9.54 1.90 -17.54
C PRO A 111 -10.27 0.61 -17.93
N LEU A 112 -10.26 0.29 -19.22
CA LEU A 112 -10.97 -0.88 -19.78
C LEU A 112 -10.10 -2.12 -19.93
N ASN A 113 -8.77 -1.96 -19.86
CA ASN A 113 -7.81 -3.03 -20.07
C ASN A 113 -6.51 -2.79 -19.29
N ARG A 114 -5.64 -3.80 -19.27
CA ARG A 114 -4.34 -3.77 -18.61
C ARG A 114 -3.50 -2.54 -18.98
N GLU A 115 -3.44 -2.21 -20.26
CA GLU A 115 -2.62 -1.09 -20.76
C GLU A 115 -3.13 0.26 -20.23
N GLN A 116 -4.44 0.49 -20.28
CA GLN A 116 -5.04 1.71 -19.76
C GLN A 116 -4.88 1.82 -18.24
N LEU A 117 -5.00 0.70 -17.50
CA LEU A 117 -4.84 0.68 -16.05
C LEU A 117 -3.37 0.91 -15.66
N PHE A 118 -2.44 0.33 -16.42
CA PHE A 118 -1.01 0.62 -16.30
C PHE A 118 -0.69 2.10 -16.51
N ASN A 119 -1.18 2.68 -17.61
CA ASN A 119 -0.96 4.09 -17.93
C ASN A 119 -1.55 5.03 -16.86
N TRP A 120 -2.71 4.67 -16.32
CA TRP A 120 -3.28 5.37 -15.18
C TRP A 120 -2.35 5.29 -13.95
N ALA A 121 -1.94 4.08 -13.54
CA ALA A 121 -1.08 3.89 -12.37
C ALA A 121 0.30 4.55 -12.49
N VAL A 122 0.90 4.53 -13.69
CA VAL A 122 2.16 5.25 -13.97
C VAL A 122 1.95 6.77 -13.92
N SER A 123 0.81 7.27 -14.39
CA SER A 123 0.49 8.70 -14.21
C SER A 123 0.37 9.06 -12.73
N ARG A 124 -0.19 8.16 -11.90
CA ARG A 124 -0.24 8.35 -10.44
C ARG A 124 1.15 8.37 -9.81
N MET A 125 2.08 7.53 -10.27
CA MET A 125 3.47 7.58 -9.83
C MET A 125 4.08 8.97 -10.02
N GLU A 126 3.87 9.61 -11.16
CA GLU A 126 4.41 10.95 -11.41
C GLU A 126 3.88 12.02 -10.45
N ILE A 127 2.65 11.87 -9.96
CA ILE A 127 2.07 12.75 -8.93
C ILE A 127 2.73 12.55 -7.56
N HIS A 128 3.03 11.29 -7.20
CA HIS A 128 3.51 10.93 -5.85
C HIS A 128 5.03 10.94 -5.69
N PHE A 129 5.78 10.70 -6.77
CA PHE A 129 7.20 10.34 -6.71
C PHE A 129 8.04 11.38 -5.97
N ASP A 130 7.96 12.65 -6.38
CA ASP A 130 8.79 13.71 -5.80
C ASP A 130 8.54 13.89 -4.31
N ASN A 131 7.28 13.77 -3.86
CA ASN A 131 6.94 13.85 -2.44
C ASN A 131 7.52 12.66 -1.66
N CYS A 132 7.33 11.43 -2.16
CA CYS A 132 7.85 10.22 -1.52
C CYS A 132 9.39 10.23 -1.45
N TRP A 133 10.04 10.65 -2.53
CA TRP A 133 11.51 10.72 -2.61
C TRP A 133 12.08 11.77 -1.64
N ASN A 134 11.50 12.97 -1.62
CA ASN A 134 11.94 14.04 -0.74
C ASN A 134 11.67 13.71 0.74
N SER A 135 10.53 13.10 1.05
CA SER A 135 10.21 12.60 2.40
C SER A 135 11.27 11.61 2.87
N ALA A 136 11.61 10.62 2.04
CA ALA A 136 12.65 9.64 2.36
C ALA A 136 14.05 10.28 2.54
N ILE A 137 14.40 11.31 1.75
CA ILE A 137 15.62 12.10 1.94
C ILE A 137 15.64 12.74 3.33
N ILE A 138 14.55 13.40 3.72
CA ILE A 138 14.42 14.11 5.00
C ILE A 138 14.58 13.12 6.17
N ASP A 139 13.85 12.00 6.11
CA ASP A 139 13.89 10.96 7.12
C ASP A 139 15.30 10.37 7.26
N TRP A 140 15.96 10.04 6.15
CA TRP A 140 17.33 9.53 6.17
C TRP A 140 18.33 10.55 6.72
N LYS A 141 18.20 11.84 6.34
CA LYS A 141 19.04 12.93 6.86
C LYS A 141 18.87 13.15 8.37
N SER A 142 17.69 12.84 8.92
CA SER A 142 17.44 12.93 10.37
C SER A 142 18.19 11.87 11.18
N SER A 143 18.60 10.76 10.55
CA SER A 143 19.29 9.66 11.22
C SER A 143 20.74 10.04 11.60
N PRO A 144 21.16 9.85 12.86
CA PRO A 144 22.54 10.11 13.29
C PRO A 144 23.53 9.08 12.75
N ASN A 145 23.06 7.91 12.30
CA ASN A 145 23.90 6.81 11.82
C ASN A 145 24.03 6.78 10.29
N ARG A 146 23.53 7.81 9.60
CA ARG A 146 23.60 7.87 8.14
C ARG A 146 25.05 7.94 7.66
N ILE A 147 25.32 7.28 6.55
CA ILE A 147 26.61 7.31 5.87
C ILE A 147 26.41 7.52 4.37
N GLY A 148 27.36 8.20 3.71
CA GLY A 148 27.23 8.55 2.29
C GLY A 148 26.40 9.81 2.07
N LYS A 149 25.88 9.98 0.87
CA LYS A 149 25.14 11.16 0.41
C LYS A 149 23.84 10.76 -0.28
N SER A 150 22.85 11.66 -0.27
CA SER A 150 21.58 11.44 -0.98
C SER A 150 21.77 11.38 -2.50
N GLU A 151 22.84 11.96 -3.03
CA GLU A 151 23.17 11.97 -4.45
C GLU A 151 23.83 10.67 -4.92
N ASP A 152 24.12 9.73 -4.01
CA ASP A 152 24.72 8.43 -4.33
C ASP A 152 23.67 7.42 -4.87
N ILE A 153 22.40 7.82 -4.97
CA ILE A 153 21.30 7.02 -5.50
C ILE A 153 20.63 7.73 -6.66
N ASP A 154 20.24 6.97 -7.67
CA ASP A 154 19.57 7.47 -8.86
C ASP A 154 18.05 7.46 -8.68
N PRO A 155 17.36 8.62 -8.76
CA PRO A 155 15.90 8.68 -8.78
C PRO A 155 15.26 7.84 -9.89
N ASP A 156 15.90 7.70 -11.05
CA ASP A 156 15.34 6.94 -12.17
C ASP A 156 15.31 5.43 -11.88
N GLU A 157 16.28 4.90 -11.13
CA GLU A 157 16.19 3.53 -10.59
C GLU A 157 14.96 3.38 -9.67
N GLY A 158 14.67 4.40 -8.86
CA GLY A 158 13.47 4.43 -8.02
C GLY A 158 12.18 4.36 -8.85
N ARG A 159 12.09 5.15 -9.93
CA ARG A 159 10.95 5.12 -10.87
C ARG A 159 10.79 3.75 -11.51
N GLN A 160 11.88 3.15 -11.99
CA GLN A 160 11.86 1.80 -12.57
C GLN A 160 11.38 0.74 -11.57
N MET A 161 11.81 0.83 -10.30
CA MET A 161 11.34 -0.07 -9.25
C MET A 161 9.84 0.09 -8.96
N ILE A 162 9.31 1.32 -9.00
CA ILE A 162 7.87 1.57 -8.84
C ILE A 162 7.10 0.99 -10.03
N ILE A 163 7.57 1.19 -11.26
CA ILE A 163 6.97 0.59 -12.47
C ILE A 163 6.96 -0.94 -12.38
N ALA A 164 8.03 -1.55 -11.88
CA ALA A 164 8.07 -3.01 -11.64
C ALA A 164 7.05 -3.44 -10.57
N GLY A 165 6.90 -2.66 -9.49
CA GLY A 165 5.89 -2.89 -8.45
C GLY A 165 4.45 -2.79 -8.98
N ILE A 166 4.17 -1.79 -9.83
CA ILE A 166 2.88 -1.65 -10.52
C ILE A 166 2.60 -2.87 -11.39
N ASN A 167 3.57 -3.32 -12.19
CA ASN A 167 3.41 -4.51 -13.04
C ASN A 167 3.13 -5.77 -12.22
N LEU A 168 3.85 -5.96 -11.11
CA LEU A 168 3.62 -7.10 -10.21
C LEU A 168 2.19 -7.11 -9.67
N HIS A 169 1.65 -5.95 -9.31
CA HIS A 169 0.26 -5.87 -8.88
C HIS A 169 -0.72 -6.09 -10.04
N LEU A 170 -0.47 -5.53 -11.23
CA LEU A 170 -1.31 -5.79 -12.41
C LEU A 170 -1.36 -7.27 -12.81
N ASP A 171 -0.28 -8.02 -12.58
CA ASP A 171 -0.29 -9.48 -12.73
C ASP A 171 -1.29 -10.13 -11.76
N GLN A 172 -1.40 -9.64 -10.52
CA GLN A 172 -2.43 -10.11 -9.57
C GLN A 172 -3.84 -9.69 -10.00
N VAL A 173 -4.01 -8.48 -10.53
CA VAL A 173 -5.29 -8.00 -11.07
C VAL A 173 -5.75 -8.88 -12.23
N GLU A 174 -4.85 -9.24 -13.14
CA GLU A 174 -5.13 -10.11 -14.27
C GLU A 174 -5.50 -11.53 -13.81
N LEU A 175 -4.74 -12.11 -12.88
CA LEU A 175 -5.08 -13.40 -12.28
C LEU A 175 -6.45 -13.37 -11.58
N CYS A 176 -6.76 -12.27 -10.89
CA CYS A 176 -8.05 -12.06 -10.23
C CYS A 176 -9.19 -12.03 -11.26
N LEU A 177 -9.00 -11.28 -12.35
CA LEU A 177 -9.93 -11.20 -13.48
C LEU A 177 -10.16 -12.58 -14.13
N GLU A 178 -9.09 -13.32 -14.42
CA GLU A 178 -9.15 -14.66 -15.02
C GLU A 178 -9.81 -15.69 -14.10
N SER A 179 -9.67 -15.53 -12.79
CA SER A 179 -10.33 -16.36 -11.77
C SER A 179 -11.77 -15.96 -11.44
N GLY A 180 -12.28 -14.88 -12.04
CA GLY A 180 -13.63 -14.36 -11.79
C GLY A 180 -13.81 -13.75 -10.40
N GLY A 181 -12.76 -13.15 -9.83
CA GLY A 181 -12.80 -12.44 -8.54
C GLY A 181 -12.81 -13.32 -7.30
N GLY A 182 -12.85 -14.65 -7.46
CA GLY A 182 -12.86 -15.61 -6.37
C GLY A 182 -14.23 -15.78 -5.67
N PRO A 183 -14.29 -16.57 -4.59
CA PRO A 183 -15.55 -17.11 -4.05
C PRO A 183 -16.50 -16.07 -3.47
N ASN A 184 -16.01 -14.91 -3.04
CA ASN A 184 -16.82 -13.87 -2.38
C ASN A 184 -17.11 -12.66 -3.28
N PHE A 185 -16.69 -12.70 -4.56
CA PHE A 185 -16.79 -11.57 -5.48
C PHE A 185 -18.23 -11.09 -5.69
N GLU A 186 -19.17 -12.01 -5.94
CA GLU A 186 -20.57 -11.64 -6.15
C GLU A 186 -21.22 -11.05 -4.89
N SER A 187 -20.78 -11.47 -3.70
CA SER A 187 -21.23 -10.86 -2.44
C SER A 187 -20.59 -9.48 -2.23
N TRP A 188 -19.34 -9.27 -2.66
CA TRP A 188 -18.72 -7.95 -2.69
C TRP A 188 -19.45 -7.00 -3.65
N ARG A 189 -19.80 -7.47 -4.86
CA ARG A 189 -20.61 -6.71 -5.84
C ARG A 189 -21.94 -6.25 -5.27
N ARG A 190 -22.56 -7.03 -4.39
CA ARG A 190 -23.83 -6.67 -3.71
C ARG A 190 -23.63 -5.81 -2.45
N GLY A 191 -22.39 -5.50 -2.07
CA GLY A 191 -22.09 -4.77 -0.82
C GLY A 191 -22.33 -5.60 0.45
N GLU A 192 -22.44 -6.93 0.30
CA GLU A 192 -22.73 -7.88 1.39
C GLU A 192 -21.47 -8.48 2.00
N TYR A 193 -20.33 -8.38 1.31
CA TYR A 193 -19.06 -8.93 1.77
C TYR A 193 -17.94 -7.89 1.71
N ARG A 194 -17.33 -7.66 2.87
CA ARG A 194 -16.06 -6.95 3.04
C ARG A 194 -15.21 -7.77 4.01
N PRO A 195 -14.01 -8.23 3.62
CA PRO A 195 -13.19 -9.08 4.48
C PRO A 195 -12.71 -8.31 5.71
N GLU A 196 -12.21 -9.03 6.72
CA GLU A 196 -11.63 -8.40 7.92
C GLU A 196 -10.50 -7.41 7.57
N TRP A 197 -9.75 -7.73 6.52
CA TRP A 197 -8.68 -6.91 5.95
C TRP A 197 -9.08 -6.52 4.52
N PRO A 198 -9.89 -5.44 4.36
CA PRO A 198 -10.31 -5.00 3.05
C PRO A 198 -9.17 -4.38 2.25
N ALA A 199 -9.39 -4.27 0.94
CA ALA A 199 -8.57 -3.47 0.06
C ALA A 199 -8.42 -2.05 0.63
N PRO A 200 -7.26 -1.39 0.46
CA PRO A 200 -6.99 -0.11 1.09
C PRO A 200 -7.53 1.06 0.25
N ASP A 201 -8.77 0.90 -0.23
CA ASP A 201 -9.60 1.74 -1.12
C ASP A 201 -10.06 3.08 -0.51
N GLY A 202 -9.63 3.37 0.71
CA GLY A 202 -10.04 4.57 1.45
C GLY A 202 -11.44 4.48 2.06
N PHE A 203 -12.09 3.31 2.04
CA PHE A 203 -13.34 3.04 2.74
C PHE A 203 -13.11 2.48 4.14
N PRO A 204 -14.06 2.70 5.08
CA PRO A 204 -13.99 2.11 6.40
C PRO A 204 -13.92 0.59 6.37
N LYS A 205 -13.46 -0.01 7.48
CA LYS A 205 -13.45 -1.47 7.64
C LYS A 205 -14.87 -2.04 7.53
N LYS A 206 -15.86 -1.40 8.16
CA LYS A 206 -17.26 -1.78 8.03
C LYS A 206 -17.92 -0.87 7.01
N TRP A 207 -18.31 -1.47 5.89
CA TRP A 207 -19.01 -0.78 4.83
C TRP A 207 -20.00 -1.74 4.17
N ASN A 208 -21.29 -1.42 4.28
CA ASN A 208 -22.39 -2.27 3.85
C ASN A 208 -23.14 -1.65 2.65
N SER A 209 -22.42 -0.96 1.79
CA SER A 209 -22.97 -0.34 0.58
C SER A 209 -22.16 -0.78 -0.63
N LEU A 210 -22.84 -0.79 -1.78
CA LEU A 210 -22.25 -1.14 -3.06
C LEU A 210 -21.00 -0.30 -3.30
N HIS A 211 -19.89 -0.95 -3.67
CA HIS A 211 -18.75 -0.22 -4.17
C HIS A 211 -19.11 0.37 -5.54
N PRO A 212 -18.86 1.66 -5.82
CA PRO A 212 -19.13 2.27 -7.11
C PRO A 212 -18.48 1.60 -8.33
N ALA A 213 -17.38 0.86 -8.13
CA ALA A 213 -16.80 0.01 -9.17
C ALA A 213 -17.67 -1.20 -9.56
N ALA A 214 -18.56 -1.64 -8.66
CA ALA A 214 -19.31 -2.88 -8.83
C ALA A 214 -20.27 -2.77 -10.02
N GLU A 215 -20.16 -3.71 -10.94
CA GLU A 215 -21.08 -3.87 -12.04
C GLU A 215 -22.30 -4.72 -11.63
N ASN A 216 -23.33 -4.70 -12.48
CA ASN A 216 -24.53 -5.49 -12.25
C ASN A 216 -24.22 -6.99 -12.16
N HIS A 217 -24.99 -7.70 -11.32
CA HIS A 217 -25.03 -9.15 -11.27
C HIS A 217 -25.33 -9.66 -12.69
N LEU A 218 -24.48 -10.53 -13.26
CA LEU A 218 -24.44 -11.02 -14.66
C LEU A 218 -23.50 -10.26 -15.62
N SER A 219 -23.01 -9.08 -15.29
CA SER A 219 -21.97 -8.43 -16.10
C SER A 219 -20.64 -9.19 -15.96
N PRO A 220 -19.85 -9.32 -17.05
CA PRO A 220 -18.49 -9.82 -16.96
C PRO A 220 -17.69 -8.95 -15.99
N MET A 221 -16.74 -9.56 -15.29
CA MET A 221 -15.83 -8.83 -14.41
C MET A 221 -15.01 -7.82 -15.23
N THR A 222 -14.84 -6.62 -14.70
CA THR A 222 -14.04 -5.56 -15.32
C THR A 222 -12.66 -5.46 -14.70
N TRP A 223 -11.72 -4.81 -15.40
CA TRP A 223 -10.38 -4.52 -14.87
C TRP A 223 -10.41 -3.65 -13.61
N VAL A 224 -11.37 -2.74 -13.53
CA VAL A 224 -11.57 -1.89 -12.35
C VAL A 224 -12.08 -2.72 -11.17
N GLU A 225 -13.06 -3.60 -11.37
CA GLU A 225 -13.49 -4.51 -10.30
C GLU A 225 -12.37 -5.42 -9.82
N ALA A 226 -11.52 -5.91 -10.74
CA ALA A 226 -10.37 -6.73 -10.40
C ALA A 226 -9.34 -5.96 -9.57
N TRP A 227 -9.08 -4.69 -9.88
CA TRP A 227 -8.23 -3.82 -9.06
C TRP A 227 -8.74 -3.67 -7.62
N GLU A 228 -10.06 -3.51 -7.43
CA GLU A 228 -10.63 -3.31 -6.09
C GLU A 228 -10.64 -4.58 -5.22
N VAL A 229 -10.53 -5.78 -5.81
CA VAL A 229 -10.71 -7.05 -5.09
C VAL A 229 -9.49 -7.98 -5.13
N SER A 230 -8.47 -7.70 -5.95
CA SER A 230 -7.22 -8.48 -6.04
C SER A 230 -6.31 -8.35 -4.82
#